data_AF-A0A7C5BHV6-F1
#
_entry.id   AF-A0A7C5BHV6-F1
#
_cell.length_a   1.000
_cell.length_b   1.000
_cell.length_c   1.000
_cell.angle_alpha   90.00
_cell.angle_beta   90.00
_cell.angle_gamma   90.00
#
_symmetry.space_group_name_H-M   'P 1'
#
loop_
_entity.id
_entity.type
_entity.pdbx_description
1 polymer ?
#
loop_
_entity_poly.entity_id
_entity_poly.type
_entity_poly.pdbx_seq_one_letter_code
_entity_poly.pdbx_strand_id
1 'polypeptide(L)'
;MLGGIYINGVVKYGINIPGLQSMIAFLSLNSTQKVPGLLSYTNVPWPPLFVHLTFDTMVGGGTLVGLFALFLVYRIIRGRNFTGNYMLFGMLIAGILAEVVYDSGWVTDEVGRQPWIIYNVMTVQEAANTSPAVIPLGIAIIAFYFLVVPFTFYYSAKVLRNESVEKELEKERSKFTVDTS
;
A
#
# COMPACT_ATOMS: atom_id res chain seq x y z
N MET A 1 2.02 2.01 19.30
CA MET A 1 0.89 1.10 19.61
C MET A 1 0.55 0.38 18.32
N LEU A 2 0.25 -0.92 18.32
CA LEU A 2 -0.25 -1.65 17.15
C LEU A 2 -1.74 -1.90 17.36
N GLY A 3 -2.56 -1.45 16.41
CA GLY A 3 -4.00 -1.43 16.52
C GLY A 3 -4.49 -0.42 17.55
N GLY A 4 -5.77 -0.08 17.45
CA GLY A 4 -6.45 0.84 18.34
C GLY A 4 -7.60 1.52 17.60
N ILE A 5 -8.78 1.59 18.19
CA ILE A 5 -9.83 2.47 17.69
C ILE A 5 -10.02 3.52 18.77
N TYR A 6 -9.85 4.78 18.38
CA TYR A 6 -10.19 5.91 19.23
C TYR A 6 -11.70 6.07 19.25
N ILE A 7 -12.34 5.70 20.36
CA ILE A 7 -13.75 5.97 20.62
C ILE A 7 -13.79 6.89 21.83
N ASN A 8 -14.30 8.11 21.66
CA ASN A 8 -14.46 9.11 22.74
C ASN A 8 -13.17 9.42 23.53
N GLY A 9 -12.04 9.61 22.84
CA GLY A 9 -10.78 10.04 23.46
C GLY A 9 -10.01 8.96 24.23
N VAL A 10 -10.46 7.69 24.19
CA VAL A 10 -9.75 6.56 24.79
C VAL A 10 -9.40 5.54 23.70
N VAL A 11 -8.14 5.09 23.67
CA VAL A 11 -7.68 4.01 22.80
C VAL A 11 -8.27 2.70 23.31
N LYS A 12 -9.23 2.12 22.59
CA LYS A 12 -9.67 0.73 22.82
C LYS A 12 -8.96 -0.20 21.84
N TYR A 13 -8.58 -1.39 22.30
CA TYR A 13 -7.93 -2.47 21.54
C TYR A 13 -6.48 -2.24 21.08
N GLY A 14 -5.79 -1.23 21.60
CA GLY A 14 -4.39 -1.00 21.24
C GLY A 14 -3.43 -1.90 21.99
N ILE A 15 -2.65 -2.69 21.26
CA ILE A 15 -1.54 -3.47 21.82
C ILE A 15 -0.33 -2.53 21.90
N ASN A 16 0.00 -2.08 23.11
CA ASN A 16 1.22 -1.34 23.36
C ASN A 16 2.39 -2.31 23.55
N ILE A 17 3.21 -2.48 22.52
CA ILE A 17 4.53 -3.11 22.66
C ILE A 17 5.51 -2.02 23.12
N PRO A 18 6.01 -2.06 24.36
CA PRO A 18 6.97 -1.07 24.86
C PRO A 18 8.23 -1.07 24.00
N GLY A 19 8.74 0.09 23.63
CA GLY A 19 10.01 0.22 22.90
C GLY A 19 9.95 -0.01 21.38
N LEU A 20 8.90 -0.65 20.83
CA LEU A 20 8.76 -0.85 19.38
C LEU A 20 8.74 0.49 18.63
N GLN A 21 8.05 1.48 19.18
CA GLN A 21 7.95 2.82 18.59
C GLN A 21 9.31 3.56 18.61
N SER A 22 10.12 3.37 19.66
CA SER A 22 11.46 3.97 19.76
C SER A 22 12.45 3.26 18.83
N MET A 23 12.32 1.94 18.68
CA MET A 23 13.13 1.14 17.76
C MET A 23 12.86 1.49 16.29
N ILE A 24 11.60 1.67 15.89
CA ILE A 24 11.26 2.09 14.52
C ILE A 24 11.65 3.55 14.28
N ALA A 25 11.43 4.44 15.25
CA ALA A 25 11.69 5.87 15.09
C ALA A 25 13.19 6.22 15.11
N PHE A 26 14.01 5.53 15.90
CA PHE A 26 15.42 5.89 16.11
C PHE A 26 16.41 4.77 15.76
N LEU A 27 15.95 3.59 15.29
CA LEU A 27 16.78 2.42 14.99
C LEU A 27 17.75 2.03 16.13
N SER A 28 17.39 2.34 17.38
CA SER A 28 18.24 2.16 18.55
C SER A 28 17.49 1.51 19.71
N LEU A 29 18.06 0.44 20.28
CA LEU A 29 17.54 -0.28 21.45
C LEU A 29 17.74 0.48 22.77
N ASN A 30 18.53 1.55 22.76
CA ASN A 30 18.97 2.30 23.95
C ASN A 30 18.48 3.75 23.97
N SER A 31 17.33 4.03 23.34
CA SER A 31 16.81 5.39 23.34
C SER A 31 15.78 5.59 24.46
N THR A 32 16.27 6.12 25.59
CA THR A 32 15.51 6.81 26.65
C THR A 32 14.80 8.08 26.12
N GLN A 33 14.90 8.38 24.83
CA GLN A 33 14.12 9.45 24.20
C GLN A 33 12.70 8.95 23.92
N LYS A 34 11.76 9.39 24.74
CA LYS A 34 10.34 9.26 24.45
C LYS A 34 10.01 10.21 23.32
N VAL A 35 9.50 9.68 22.21
CA VAL A 35 8.83 10.49 21.18
C VAL A 35 7.75 11.32 21.89
N PRO A 36 7.74 12.66 21.76
CA PRO A 36 6.72 13.49 22.39
C PRO A 36 5.34 13.00 21.96
N GLY A 37 4.48 12.68 22.93
CA GLY A 37 3.13 12.23 22.65
C GLY A 37 2.31 13.33 21.99
N LEU A 38 1.29 12.97 21.20
CA LEU A 38 0.45 13.94 20.47
C LEU A 38 -0.08 15.09 21.36
N LEU A 39 -0.32 14.80 22.64
CA LEU A 39 -0.76 15.77 23.65
C LEU A 39 0.25 16.89 23.97
N SER A 40 1.53 16.76 23.62
CA SER A 40 2.51 17.84 23.79
C SER A 40 2.39 18.94 22.74
N TYR A 41 1.59 18.73 21.68
CA TYR A 41 1.38 19.67 20.58
C TYR A 41 -0.01 20.30 20.66
N THR A 42 -0.30 21.11 21.67
CA THR A 42 -1.64 21.66 21.91
C THR A 42 -2.07 22.80 20.96
N ASN A 43 -1.11 23.44 20.28
CA ASN A 43 -1.36 24.66 19.51
C ASN A 43 -1.42 24.44 17.98
N VAL A 44 -1.43 23.19 17.52
CA VAL A 44 -1.44 22.85 16.09
C VAL A 44 -2.69 22.01 15.80
N PRO A 45 -3.42 22.27 14.70
CA PRO A 45 -4.53 21.40 14.30
C PRO A 45 -3.97 20.00 14.01
N TRP A 46 -4.51 18.98 14.67
CA TRP A 46 -4.05 17.61 14.47
C TRP A 46 -4.65 17.00 13.21
N PRO A 47 -3.88 16.17 12.48
CA PRO A 47 -4.46 15.32 11.46
C PRO A 47 -5.44 14.33 12.09
N PRO A 48 -6.39 13.79 11.29
CA PRO A 48 -7.34 12.81 11.76
C PRO A 48 -6.68 11.62 12.48
N LEU A 49 -7.27 11.18 13.60
CA LEU A 49 -6.66 10.12 14.40
C LEU A 49 -6.58 8.79 13.67
N PHE A 50 -7.37 8.50 12.63
CA PHE A 50 -7.34 7.21 11.92
C PHE A 50 -6.02 6.94 11.16
N VAL A 51 -5.13 7.94 11.03
CA VAL A 51 -3.81 7.77 10.40
C VAL A 51 -2.97 6.69 11.08
N HIS A 52 -3.15 6.45 12.39
CA HIS A 52 -2.44 5.34 13.05
C HIS A 52 -2.89 3.96 12.53
N LEU A 53 -4.17 3.79 12.16
CA LEU A 53 -4.67 2.53 11.61
C LEU A 53 -4.14 2.27 10.21
N THR A 54 -4.00 3.31 9.39
CA THR A 54 -3.43 3.19 8.04
C THR A 54 -1.92 2.93 8.13
N PHE A 55 -1.23 3.55 9.08
CA PHE A 55 0.17 3.25 9.37
C PHE A 55 0.37 1.80 9.82
N ASP A 56 -0.46 1.31 10.76
CA ASP A 56 -0.39 -0.07 11.24
C ASP A 56 -0.66 -1.08 10.11
N THR A 57 -1.61 -0.77 9.23
CA THR A 57 -1.93 -1.60 8.05
C THR A 57 -0.77 -1.61 7.06
N MET A 58 -0.15 -0.45 6.81
CA MET A 58 1.02 -0.33 5.93
C MET A 58 2.21 -1.14 6.46
N VAL A 59 2.58 -0.94 7.73
CA VAL A 59 3.76 -1.61 8.31
C VAL A 59 3.50 -3.10 8.51
N GLY A 60 2.33 -3.47 9.05
CA GLY A 60 1.94 -4.85 9.28
C GLY A 60 1.79 -5.63 7.97
N GLY A 61 1.01 -5.10 7.04
CA GLY A 61 0.79 -5.71 5.73
C GLY A 61 2.07 -5.73 4.88
N GLY A 62 2.84 -4.64 4.87
CA GLY A 62 4.11 -4.55 4.14
C GLY A 62 5.14 -5.56 4.65
N THR A 63 5.22 -5.77 5.96
CA THR A 63 6.10 -6.80 6.54
C THR A 63 5.67 -8.20 6.11
N LEU A 64 4.36 -8.50 6.11
CA LEU A 64 3.84 -9.80 5.68
C LEU A 64 4.10 -10.08 4.19
N VAL A 65 3.81 -9.10 3.32
CA VAL A 65 4.08 -9.20 1.88
C VAL A 65 5.59 -9.32 1.62
N GLY A 66 6.41 -8.55 2.34
CA GLY A 66 7.88 -8.61 2.23
C GLY A 66 8.45 -9.97 2.64
N LEU A 67 7.99 -10.54 3.76
CA LEU A 67 8.38 -11.89 4.18
C LEU A 67 7.95 -12.95 3.17
N PHE A 68 6.73 -12.82 2.61
CA PHE A 68 6.27 -13.71 1.57
C PHE A 68 7.13 -13.61 0.30
N ALA A 69 7.49 -12.40 -0.13
CA ALA A 69 8.39 -12.17 -1.26
C ALA A 69 9.79 -12.78 -1.02
N LEU A 70 10.37 -12.61 0.17
CA LEU A 70 11.63 -13.25 0.54
C LEU A 70 11.54 -14.78 0.51
N PHE A 71 10.43 -15.35 0.97
CA PHE A 71 10.17 -16.78 0.87
C PHE A 71 10.08 -17.26 -0.58
N LEU A 72 9.45 -16.48 -1.47
CA LEU A 72 9.42 -16.78 -2.90
C LEU A 72 10.84 -16.78 -3.48
N VAL A 73 11.63 -15.72 -3.24
CA VAL A 73 13.02 -15.61 -3.69
C VAL A 73 13.87 -16.79 -3.20
N TYR A 74 13.75 -17.14 -1.92
CA TYR A 74 14.42 -18.31 -1.36
C TYR A 74 14.06 -19.61 -2.11
N ARG A 75 12.78 -19.79 -2.48
CA ARG A 75 12.34 -20.95 -3.26
C ARG A 75 12.85 -20.95 -4.70
N ILE A 76 12.95 -19.77 -5.34
CA ILE A 76 13.57 -19.60 -6.67
C ILE A 76 15.03 -20.07 -6.60
N ILE A 77 15.79 -19.57 -5.63
CA ILE A 77 17.21 -19.91 -5.44
C ILE A 77 17.41 -21.42 -5.20
N ARG A 78 16.44 -22.07 -4.54
CA ARG A 78 16.44 -23.53 -4.29
C ARG A 78 15.91 -24.37 -5.45
N GLY A 79 15.59 -23.75 -6.60
CA GLY A 79 15.09 -24.45 -7.79
C GLY A 79 13.76 -25.18 -7.58
N ARG A 80 12.92 -24.71 -6.66
CA ARG A 80 11.65 -25.37 -6.33
C ARG A 80 10.50 -24.82 -7.18
N ASN A 81 9.76 -25.70 -7.84
CA ASN A 81 8.62 -25.35 -8.68
C ASN A 81 7.47 -24.66 -7.90
N PHE A 82 6.77 -23.76 -8.58
CA PHE A 82 5.64 -22.96 -8.06
C PHE A 82 4.26 -23.59 -8.30
N THR A 83 4.21 -24.88 -8.65
CA THR A 83 3.03 -25.56 -9.21
C THR A 83 1.95 -25.93 -8.18
N GLY A 84 2.09 -25.53 -6.92
CA GLY A 84 1.09 -25.84 -5.88
C GLY A 84 -0.06 -24.84 -5.88
N ASN A 85 -1.31 -25.32 -5.90
CA ASN A 85 -2.52 -24.48 -5.84
C ASN A 85 -2.49 -23.48 -4.66
N TYR A 86 -1.99 -23.89 -3.50
CA TYR A 86 -1.83 -23.01 -2.34
C TYR A 86 -0.81 -21.88 -2.56
N MET A 87 0.22 -22.13 -3.37
CA MET A 87 1.27 -21.15 -3.65
C MET A 87 0.80 -20.10 -4.66
N LEU A 88 0.08 -20.53 -5.69
CA LEU A 88 -0.59 -19.63 -6.64
C LEU A 88 -1.65 -18.78 -5.94
N PHE A 89 -2.46 -19.37 -5.06
CA PHE A 89 -3.43 -18.64 -4.26
C PHE A 89 -2.76 -17.65 -3.30
N GLY A 90 -1.63 -18.04 -2.69
CA GLY A 90 -0.82 -17.15 -1.87
C GLY A 90 -0.27 -15.95 -2.64
N MET A 91 0.18 -16.15 -3.89
CA MET A 91 0.61 -15.06 -4.77
C MET A 91 -0.52 -14.09 -5.12
N LEU A 92 -1.73 -14.61 -5.36
CA LEU A 92 -2.91 -13.79 -5.63
C LEU A 92 -3.28 -12.93 -4.41
N ILE A 93 -3.32 -13.52 -3.21
CA ILE A 93 -3.59 -12.78 -1.97
C ILE A 93 -2.49 -11.75 -1.71
N ALA A 94 -1.23 -12.11 -1.90
CA ALA A 94 -0.11 -11.18 -1.71
C ALA A 94 -0.20 -9.97 -2.64
N GLY A 95 -0.65 -10.16 -3.90
CA GLY A 95 -0.88 -9.06 -4.83
C GLY A 95 -2.00 -8.12 -4.37
N ILE A 96 -3.14 -8.65 -3.94
CA ILE A 96 -4.25 -7.85 -3.40
C ILE A 96 -3.81 -7.10 -2.14
N LEU A 97 -3.09 -7.78 -1.24
CA LEU A 97 -2.61 -7.19 0.00
C LEU A 97 -1.58 -6.08 -0.27
N ALA A 98 -0.73 -6.24 -1.29
CA ALA A 98 0.24 -5.22 -1.68
C ALA A 98 -0.43 -3.92 -2.12
N GLU A 99 -1.53 -4.00 -2.88
CA GLU A 99 -2.32 -2.82 -3.29
C GLU A 99 -2.90 -2.10 -2.07
N VAL A 100 -3.49 -2.84 -1.13
CA VAL A 100 -4.05 -2.25 0.10
C VAL A 100 -2.96 -1.57 0.94
N VAL A 101 -1.77 -2.17 1.01
CA VAL A 101 -0.61 -1.58 1.71
C VAL A 101 -0.13 -0.31 1.01
N TYR A 102 -0.10 -0.31 -0.32
CA TYR A 102 0.27 0.85 -1.14
C TYR A 102 -0.68 2.04 -0.89
N ASP A 103 -1.99 1.81 -0.98
CA ASP A 103 -3.00 2.84 -0.70
C ASP A 103 -2.93 3.33 0.75
N SER A 104 -2.73 2.42 1.70
CA SER A 104 -2.59 2.77 3.12
C SER A 104 -1.37 3.66 3.38
N GLY A 105 -0.27 3.46 2.63
CA GLY A 105 0.91 4.32 2.70
C GLY A 105 0.62 5.74 2.22
N TRP A 106 -0.01 5.88 1.06
CA TRP A 106 -0.44 7.19 0.55
C TRP A 106 -1.36 7.92 1.53
N VAL A 107 -2.36 7.24 2.08
CA VAL A 107 -3.27 7.84 3.05
C VAL A 107 -2.51 8.28 4.31
N THR A 108 -1.55 7.48 4.77
CA THR A 108 -0.74 7.82 5.95
C THR A 108 0.08 9.09 5.73
N ASP A 109 0.70 9.23 4.55
CA ASP A 109 1.54 10.39 4.22
C ASP A 109 0.71 11.64 3.90
N GLU A 110 -0.36 11.50 3.11
CA GLU A 110 -1.20 12.62 2.69
C GLU A 110 -2.08 13.15 3.81
N VAL A 111 -2.76 12.25 4.54
CA VAL A 111 -3.62 12.63 5.65
C VAL A 111 -2.80 13.00 6.88
N GLY A 112 -1.64 12.37 7.07
CA GLY A 112 -0.72 12.68 8.18
C GLY A 112 -0.14 14.09 8.13
N ARG A 113 -0.05 14.71 6.95
CA ARG A 113 0.45 16.08 6.78
C ARG A 113 -0.65 17.16 6.86
N GLN A 114 -1.93 16.77 6.84
CA GLN A 114 -3.04 17.72 7.01
C GLN A 114 -2.89 18.47 8.35
N PRO A 115 -3.17 19.79 8.40
CA PRO A 115 -3.78 20.65 7.38
C PRO A 115 -2.76 21.38 6.47
N TRP A 116 -1.49 21.02 6.50
CA TRP A 116 -0.40 21.76 5.85
C TRP A 116 -0.08 21.23 4.45
N ILE A 117 0.05 22.14 3.48
CA ILE A 117 0.71 21.81 2.20
C ILE A 117 2.20 22.02 2.35
N ILE A 118 2.58 23.21 2.83
CA ILE A 118 3.95 23.54 3.21
C ILE A 118 3.93 23.88 4.70
N TYR A 119 4.69 23.11 5.48
CA TYR A 119 4.72 23.23 6.93
C TYR A 119 5.05 24.67 7.38
N ASN A 120 4.24 25.24 8.27
CA ASN A 120 4.34 26.62 8.78
C ASN A 120 4.27 27.74 7.72
N VAL A 121 3.94 27.44 6.46
CA VAL A 121 3.92 28.43 5.37
C VAL A 121 2.54 28.56 4.74
N MET A 122 1.89 27.43 4.40
CA MET A 122 0.62 27.45 3.67
C MET A 122 -0.26 26.24 4.02
N THR A 123 -1.53 26.52 4.31
CA THR A 123 -2.54 25.50 4.58
C THR A 123 -3.23 25.02 3.31
N VAL A 124 -3.85 23.83 3.37
CA VAL A 124 -4.63 23.27 2.25
C VAL A 124 -5.79 24.18 1.85
N GLN A 125 -6.40 24.85 2.82
CA GLN A 125 -7.54 25.75 2.60
C GLN A 125 -7.14 27.00 1.83
N GLU A 126 -5.94 27.53 2.07
CA GLU A 126 -5.42 28.72 1.38
C GLU A 126 -4.98 28.43 -0.05
N ALA A 127 -4.54 27.21 -0.35
CA ALA A 127 -4.13 26.84 -1.71
C ALA A 127 -5.29 26.37 -2.59
N ALA A 128 -6.47 26.09 -2.02
CA ALA A 128 -7.60 25.59 -2.77
C ALA A 128 -8.23 26.68 -3.66
N ASN A 129 -8.42 26.37 -4.94
CA ASN A 129 -9.10 27.28 -5.86
C ASN A 129 -10.62 27.27 -5.61
N THR A 130 -11.22 28.45 -5.42
CA THR A 130 -12.65 28.63 -5.17
C THR A 130 -13.50 28.73 -6.44
N SER A 131 -12.92 28.55 -7.62
CA SER A 131 -13.64 28.62 -8.90
C SER A 131 -14.78 27.58 -8.97
N PRO A 132 -16.01 27.99 -9.33
CA PRO A 132 -17.14 27.08 -9.49
C PRO A 132 -16.92 25.98 -10.54
N ALA A 133 -15.97 26.18 -11.48
CA ALA A 133 -15.65 25.22 -12.52
C ALA A 133 -14.87 23.98 -12.02
N VAL A 134 -14.30 24.04 -10.81
CA VAL A 134 -13.50 22.94 -10.24
C VAL A 134 -14.37 21.71 -9.97
N ILE A 135 -15.59 21.90 -9.47
CA ILE A 135 -16.47 20.78 -9.08
C ILE A 135 -16.94 19.99 -10.32
N PRO A 136 -17.50 20.61 -11.38
CA PRO A 136 -17.89 19.88 -12.60
C PRO A 136 -16.71 19.16 -13.26
N LEU A 137 -15.53 19.79 -13.30
CA LEU A 137 -14.32 19.17 -13.84
C LEU A 137 -13.88 17.96 -13.01
N GLY A 138 -13.91 18.08 -11.68
CA GLY A 138 -13.61 16.96 -10.77
C GLY A 138 -14.54 15.77 -10.98
N ILE A 139 -15.85 16.02 -11.11
CA ILE A 139 -16.85 14.98 -11.41
C ILE A 139 -16.56 14.33 -12.77
N ALA A 140 -16.22 15.12 -13.80
CA ALA A 140 -15.88 14.60 -15.12
C ALA A 140 -14.65 13.69 -15.09
N ILE A 141 -13.61 14.07 -14.34
CA ILE A 141 -12.38 13.27 -14.16
C ILE A 141 -12.72 11.97 -13.42
N ILE A 142 -13.51 12.03 -12.35
CA ILE A 142 -13.96 10.85 -11.61
C ILE A 142 -14.72 9.90 -12.54
N ALA A 143 -15.69 10.41 -13.31
CA ALA A 143 -16.46 9.62 -14.28
C ALA A 143 -15.56 8.99 -15.36
N PHE A 144 -14.53 9.72 -15.81
CA PHE A 144 -13.54 9.20 -16.75
C PHE A 144 -12.76 8.02 -16.18
N TYR A 145 -12.28 8.10 -14.93
CA TYR A 145 -11.58 6.99 -14.28
C TYR A 145 -12.50 5.78 -14.06
N PHE A 146 -13.78 6.00 -13.73
CA PHE A 146 -14.77 4.91 -13.64
C PHE A 146 -15.01 4.18 -14.97
N LEU A 147 -14.72 4.81 -16.11
CA LEU A 147 -14.79 4.16 -17.43
C LEU A 147 -13.47 3.44 -17.76
N VAL A 148 -12.34 4.13 -17.60
CA VAL A 148 -11.02 3.65 -18.03
C VAL A 148 -10.53 2.47 -17.20
N VAL A 149 -10.76 2.48 -15.88
CA VAL A 149 -10.27 1.42 -14.99
C VAL A 149 -10.90 0.05 -15.35
N PRO A 150 -12.25 -0.11 -15.41
CA PRO A 150 -12.86 -1.37 -15.84
C PRO A 150 -12.51 -1.76 -17.28
N PHE A 151 -12.40 -0.79 -18.18
CA PHE A 151 -12.00 -1.05 -19.57
C PHE A 151 -10.59 -1.63 -19.65
N THR A 152 -9.65 -1.09 -18.88
CA THR A 152 -8.28 -1.59 -18.78
C THR A 152 -8.26 -3.02 -18.25
N PHE A 153 -8.97 -3.29 -17.14
CA PHE A 153 -9.06 -4.66 -16.60
C PHE A 153 -9.69 -5.64 -17.58
N TYR A 154 -10.75 -5.23 -18.28
CA TYR A 154 -11.39 -6.06 -19.32
C TYR A 154 -10.43 -6.35 -20.48
N TYR A 155 -9.70 -5.34 -20.96
CA TYR A 155 -8.74 -5.49 -22.05
C TYR A 155 -7.58 -6.39 -21.64
N SER A 156 -6.99 -6.18 -20.46
CA SER A 156 -5.94 -7.04 -19.92
C SER A 156 -6.42 -8.48 -19.74
N ALA A 157 -7.61 -8.71 -19.20
CA ALA A 157 -8.19 -10.05 -19.07
C ALA A 157 -8.45 -10.70 -20.45
N LYS A 158 -8.87 -9.92 -21.45
CA LYS A 158 -9.07 -10.40 -22.82
C LYS A 158 -7.75 -10.78 -23.49
N VAL A 159 -6.71 -9.96 -23.32
CA VAL A 159 -5.36 -10.24 -23.85
C VAL A 159 -4.80 -11.52 -23.23
N LEU A 160 -4.84 -11.64 -21.89
CA LEU A 160 -4.36 -12.82 -21.17
C LEU A 160 -5.10 -14.12 -21.55
N ARG A 161 -6.37 -14.03 -21.98
CA ARG A 161 -7.13 -15.20 -22.44
C ARG A 161 -6.86 -15.57 -23.90
N ASN A 162 -6.44 -14.62 -24.73
CA ASN A 162 -6.26 -14.83 -26.17
C ASN A 162 -4.81 -15.21 -26.54
N GLU A 163 -3.83 -14.72 -25.79
CA GLU A 163 -2.43 -15.15 -25.90
C GLU A 163 -2.19 -16.30 -24.92
N SER A 164 -2.77 -17.46 -25.21
CA SER A 164 -2.49 -18.67 -24.45
C SER A 164 -0.98 -18.91 -24.48
N VAL A 165 -0.34 -18.86 -23.32
CA VAL A 165 1.07 -19.18 -23.09
C VAL A 165 1.45 -20.51 -23.77
N GLU A 166 0.51 -21.45 -23.96
CA GLU A 166 0.68 -22.62 -24.83
C GLU A 166 1.17 -22.31 -26.25
N LYS A 167 0.63 -21.30 -26.93
CA LYS A 167 1.02 -20.95 -28.31
C LYS A 167 2.42 -20.36 -28.38
N GLU A 168 2.83 -19.61 -27.37
CA GLU A 168 4.19 -19.07 -27.28
C GLU A 168 5.20 -20.18 -26.92
N LEU A 169 4.84 -21.06 -25.99
CA LEU A 169 5.66 -22.22 -25.61
C LEU A 169 5.80 -23.24 -26.76
N GLU A 170 4.73 -23.47 -27.55
CA GLU A 170 4.79 -24.31 -28.74
C GLU A 170 5.66 -23.68 -29.83
N LYS A 171 5.55 -22.36 -30.02
CA LYS A 171 6.37 -21.61 -30.97
C LYS A 171 7.85 -21.63 -30.57
N GLU A 172 8.20 -21.44 -29.30
CA GLU A 172 9.58 -21.59 -28.82
C GLU A 172 10.10 -23.03 -28.93
N ARG A 173 9.30 -24.03 -28.54
CA ARG A 173 9.66 -25.45 -28.66
C ARG A 173 9.92 -25.85 -30.11
N SER A 174 9.09 -25.39 -31.05
CA SER A 174 9.28 -25.64 -32.49
C SER A 174 10.56 -25.02 -33.04
N LYS A 175 10.95 -23.85 -32.53
CA LYS A 175 12.18 -23.15 -32.93
C LYS A 175 13.41 -23.92 -32.48
N PHE A 176 13.36 -24.45 -31.26
CA PHE A 176 14.45 -25.26 -30.67
C PHE A 176 14.66 -26.58 -31.42
N THR A 177 13.60 -27.22 -31.91
CA THR A 177 13.72 -28.47 -32.69
C THR A 177 14.31 -28.27 -34.08
N VAL A 178 14.12 -27.10 -34.70
CA VAL A 178 14.61 -26.78 -36.05
C VAL A 178 16.10 -26.40 -36.05
N ASP A 179 16.60 -25.76 -34.98
CA ASP A 179 18.03 -25.43 -34.86
C ASP A 179 18.92 -26.65 -34.50
N THR A 180 18.32 -27.79 -34.11
CA THR A 180 19.05 -29.01 -33.73
C THR A 180 19.14 -30.09 -34.83
N SER A 181 18.57 -29.84 -36.01
CA SER A 181 18.56 -30.73 -37.18
C SER A 181 19.35 -30.16 -38.34
#